data_AF-A0A822B265-F1
#
_entry.id   AF-A0A822B265-F1
#
_cell.length_a   1.000
_cell.length_b   1.000
_cell.length_c   1.000
_cell.angle_alpha   90.00
_cell.angle_beta   90.00
_cell.angle_gamma   90.00
#
_symmetry.space_group_name_H-M   'P 1'
#
loop_
_entity.id
_entity.type
_entity.pdbx_description
1 polymer ?
#
loop_
_entity_poly.entity_id
_entity_poly.type
_entity_poly.pdbx_seq_one_letter_code
_entity_poly.pdbx_strand_id
1 'polypeptide(L)'
;EDAFQKEDNTYNDIRFEEACILYNLGAMYSRLGANESRRTHDSIKNACTYFRCAAACYEKVRDQYTTYTSDLTPDLLTCQVHILLAQAHEAVLEKSLLDQRAPSVNAHVAMQISEYYQMALLNLMKPGINSIVSKRFREWRVYLTYKLSYYFALTYYCCGLIAEENKKHGQSVCYYEAAVERLKEAWKNAEKISSDKTNIFKDAHMFTNDVIMGKYKVAKRDNDSVYFEKVPTLSSLPAIQGAIVAKSQPFDCHDAEVCGQDIFQKLVPLDAHLAASEYSEEKAKLLREIIELTENKNRELETFMLCLQLNRVPLNNEYLRLPRELLDCCAAVTARPNMTKELVSAMQRMFI
;
A
#
# COMPACT_ATOMS: atom_id res chain seq x y z
N GLU A 1 1.26 24.07 -2.21
CA GLU A 1 -0.04 24.67 -2.56
C GLU A 1 -1.09 23.56 -2.70
N ASP A 2 -2.22 23.66 -1.99
CA ASP A 2 -3.37 22.75 -2.13
C ASP A 2 -3.98 22.85 -3.55
N ALA A 3 -4.29 21.71 -4.17
CA ALA A 3 -4.72 21.63 -5.57
C ALA A 3 -6.07 22.31 -5.88
N PHE A 4 -6.88 22.59 -4.87
CA PHE A 4 -8.20 23.21 -5.02
C PHE A 4 -8.28 24.61 -4.40
N GLN A 5 -7.84 24.74 -3.15
CA GLN A 5 -7.97 25.97 -2.37
C GLN A 5 -6.80 26.92 -2.58
N LYS A 6 -5.69 26.45 -3.16
CA LYS A 6 -4.50 27.26 -3.42
C LYS A 6 -3.84 27.83 -2.16
N GLU A 7 -3.99 27.13 -1.05
CA GLU A 7 -3.37 27.49 0.22
C GLU A 7 -1.97 26.90 0.31
N ASP A 8 -1.01 27.70 0.78
CA ASP A 8 0.35 27.24 1.03
C ASP A 8 0.44 26.53 2.37
N ASN A 9 0.91 25.29 2.32
CA ASN A 9 1.04 24.41 3.47
C ASN A 9 2.49 23.90 3.55
N THR A 10 3.08 23.94 4.74
CA THR A 10 4.45 23.50 4.98
C THR A 10 4.47 22.46 6.09
N TYR A 11 5.04 21.30 5.81
CA TYR A 11 5.25 20.22 6.78
C TYR A 11 6.72 19.82 6.75
N ASN A 12 7.34 19.67 7.92
CA ASN A 12 8.70 19.13 8.06
C ASN A 12 8.66 17.59 8.07
N ASP A 13 8.08 16.99 7.03
CA ASP A 13 7.90 15.54 6.88
C ASP A 13 8.10 15.14 5.42
N ILE A 14 9.09 14.28 5.14
CA ILE A 14 9.39 13.80 3.77
C ILE A 14 8.20 13.07 3.13
N ARG A 15 7.34 12.45 3.95
CA ARG A 15 6.14 11.76 3.46
C ARG A 15 5.13 12.72 2.85
N PHE A 16 5.11 13.99 3.27
CA PHE A 16 4.28 14.99 2.62
C PHE A 16 4.76 15.27 1.19
N GLU A 17 6.08 15.37 0.99
CA GLU A 17 6.68 15.54 -0.33
C GLU A 17 6.35 14.34 -1.23
N GLU A 18 6.51 13.12 -0.72
CA GLU A 18 6.13 11.89 -1.44
C GLU A 18 4.66 11.89 -1.86
N ALA A 19 3.76 12.30 -0.95
CA ALA A 19 2.33 12.40 -1.24
C ALA A 19 2.04 13.40 -2.37
N CYS A 20 2.68 14.57 -2.34
CA CYS A 20 2.53 15.59 -3.38
C CYS A 20 3.03 15.11 -4.74
N ILE A 21 4.19 14.44 -4.78
CA ILE A 21 4.74 13.86 -6.02
C ILE A 21 3.82 12.77 -6.58
N LEU A 22 3.34 11.86 -5.74
CA LEU A 22 2.39 10.81 -6.14
C LEU A 22 1.07 11.39 -6.64
N TYR A 23 0.53 12.41 -5.96
CA TYR A 23 -0.68 13.10 -6.38
C TYR A 23 -0.51 13.76 -7.76
N ASN A 24 0.62 14.43 -7.98
CA ASN A 24 0.96 15.06 -9.25
C ASN A 24 1.20 14.04 -10.37
N LEU A 25 1.79 12.89 -10.06
CA LEU A 25 1.93 11.77 -11.00
C LEU A 25 0.55 11.25 -11.43
N GLY A 26 -0.38 11.07 -10.49
CA GLY A 26 -1.76 10.71 -10.78
C GLY A 26 -2.47 11.76 -11.66
N ALA A 27 -2.28 13.04 -11.34
CA ALA A 27 -2.83 14.14 -12.12
C ALA A 27 -2.27 14.18 -13.55
N MET A 28 -0.96 13.96 -13.72
CA MET A 28 -0.30 13.89 -15.03
C MET A 28 -0.87 12.73 -15.87
N TYR A 29 -0.96 11.52 -15.31
CA TYR A 29 -1.56 10.38 -16.00
C TYR A 29 -3.03 10.64 -16.37
N SER A 30 -3.81 11.27 -15.50
CA SER A 30 -5.21 11.62 -15.80
C SER A 30 -5.32 12.56 -17.02
N ARG A 31 -4.39 13.51 -17.14
CA ARG A 31 -4.32 14.45 -18.26
C ARG A 31 -3.87 13.77 -19.55
N LEU A 32 -2.91 12.86 -19.49
CA LEU A 32 -2.51 12.05 -20.64
C LEU A 32 -3.68 11.22 -21.16
N GLY A 33 -4.38 10.51 -20.28
CA GLY A 33 -5.55 9.71 -20.66
C GLY A 33 -6.70 10.55 -21.23
N ALA A 34 -6.92 11.77 -20.72
CA ALA A 34 -7.92 12.69 -21.23
C ALA A 34 -7.56 13.27 -22.62
N ASN A 35 -6.26 13.45 -22.90
CA ASN A 35 -5.76 14.02 -24.16
C ASN A 35 -5.60 12.98 -25.28
N GLU A 36 -5.69 11.69 -24.98
CA GLU A 36 -5.74 10.65 -26.00
C GLU A 36 -6.95 10.83 -26.93
N SER A 37 -6.71 10.70 -28.24
CA SER A 37 -7.75 10.94 -29.26
C SER A 37 -8.92 9.94 -29.18
N ARG A 38 -8.65 8.72 -28.68
CA ARG A 38 -9.57 7.58 -28.62
C ARG A 38 -10.22 7.22 -29.97
N ARG A 39 -9.53 7.50 -31.08
CA ARG A 39 -9.98 7.17 -32.45
C ARG A 39 -9.39 5.87 -32.99
N THR A 40 -8.28 5.39 -32.42
CA THR A 40 -7.58 4.18 -32.83
C THR A 40 -7.50 3.20 -31.65
N HIS A 41 -7.36 1.90 -31.94
CA HIS A 41 -7.24 0.87 -30.90
C HIS A 41 -6.09 1.17 -29.92
N ASP A 42 -4.95 1.64 -30.42
CA ASP A 42 -3.79 1.97 -29.59
C ASP A 42 -4.06 3.18 -28.68
N SER A 43 -4.65 4.25 -29.23
CA SER A 43 -5.00 5.44 -28.44
C SER A 43 -6.01 5.12 -27.33
N ILE A 44 -6.98 4.24 -27.60
CA ILE A 44 -7.95 3.78 -26.59
C ILE A 44 -7.25 2.94 -25.51
N LYS A 45 -6.35 2.04 -25.91
CA LYS A 45 -5.56 1.21 -24.97
C LYS A 45 -4.65 2.07 -24.08
N ASN A 46 -4.01 3.08 -24.66
CA ASN A 46 -3.19 4.04 -23.94
C ASN A 46 -4.02 4.84 -22.93
N ALA A 47 -5.18 5.38 -23.35
CA ALA A 47 -6.09 6.10 -22.46
C ALA A 47 -6.51 5.23 -21.26
N CYS A 48 -6.92 3.99 -21.52
CA CYS A 48 -7.26 3.03 -20.47
C CYS A 48 -6.08 2.81 -19.50
N THR A 49 -4.87 2.60 -20.03
CA THR A 49 -3.66 2.38 -19.22
C THR A 49 -3.36 3.59 -18.34
N TYR A 50 -3.37 4.80 -18.92
CA TYR A 50 -3.12 6.04 -18.18
C TYR A 50 -4.13 6.26 -17.05
N PHE A 51 -5.43 6.05 -17.30
CA PHE A 51 -6.43 6.17 -16.23
C PHE A 51 -6.25 5.13 -15.12
N ARG A 52 -5.85 3.89 -15.45
CA ARG A 52 -5.55 2.84 -14.46
C ARG A 52 -4.31 3.15 -13.62
N CYS A 53 -3.27 3.73 -14.24
CA CYS A 53 -2.08 4.20 -13.52
C CYS A 53 -2.40 5.40 -12.62
N ALA A 54 -3.20 6.35 -13.10
CA ALA A 54 -3.66 7.49 -12.31
C ALA A 54 -4.46 7.03 -11.07
N ALA A 55 -5.36 6.04 -11.26
CA ALA A 55 -6.15 5.49 -10.16
C ALA A 55 -5.24 4.86 -9.09
N ALA A 56 -4.21 4.12 -9.49
CA ALA A 56 -3.25 3.52 -8.55
C ALA A 56 -2.46 4.57 -7.75
N CYS A 57 -2.09 5.69 -8.38
CA CYS A 57 -1.44 6.80 -7.67
C CYS A 57 -2.35 7.34 -6.56
N TYR A 58 -3.61 7.64 -6.87
CA TYR A 58 -4.55 8.17 -5.87
C TYR A 58 -4.98 7.15 -4.82
N GLU A 59 -5.07 5.85 -5.15
CA GLU A 59 -5.26 4.79 -4.15
C GLU A 59 -4.10 4.76 -3.16
N LYS A 60 -2.86 4.81 -3.64
CA LYS A 60 -1.68 4.83 -2.77
C LYS A 60 -1.67 6.06 -1.86
N VAL A 61 -1.98 7.24 -2.42
CA VAL A 61 -2.08 8.48 -1.64
C VAL A 61 -3.19 8.37 -0.57
N ARG A 62 -4.36 7.83 -0.94
CA ARG A 62 -5.50 7.62 -0.04
C ARG A 62 -5.17 6.65 1.09
N ASP A 63 -4.37 5.62 0.83
CA ASP A 63 -4.13 4.57 1.81
C ASP A 63 -2.97 4.92 2.76
N GLN A 64 -2.06 5.82 2.36
CA GLN A 64 -0.81 6.09 3.08
C GLN A 64 -0.65 7.54 3.59
N TYR A 65 -1.32 8.54 2.99
CA TYR A 65 -0.95 9.96 3.16
C TYR A 65 -2.14 10.92 3.45
N THR A 66 -3.11 10.52 4.28
CA THR A 66 -4.42 11.20 4.40
C THR A 66 -4.48 12.40 5.35
N THR A 67 -3.39 12.74 6.03
CA THR A 67 -3.42 13.66 7.20
C THR A 67 -2.82 15.04 6.94
N TYR A 68 -2.44 15.37 5.70
CA TYR A 68 -1.78 16.63 5.38
C TYR A 68 -2.78 17.71 4.99
N THR A 69 -3.10 17.81 3.70
CA THR A 69 -3.91 18.90 3.12
C THR A 69 -5.32 18.45 2.74
N SER A 70 -6.20 19.42 2.51
CA SER A 70 -7.64 19.16 2.28
C SER A 70 -7.92 18.40 0.99
N ASP A 71 -7.07 18.58 -0.02
CA ASP A 71 -7.06 17.87 -1.30
C ASP A 71 -6.67 16.38 -1.19
N LEU A 72 -6.03 15.97 -0.09
CA LEU A 72 -5.60 14.58 0.18
C LEU A 72 -6.57 13.80 1.09
N THR A 73 -7.79 14.31 1.28
CA THR A 73 -8.79 13.62 2.09
C THR A 73 -9.21 12.27 1.47
N PRO A 74 -9.45 11.22 2.28
CA PRO A 74 -9.78 9.88 1.77
C PRO A 74 -11.01 9.87 0.85
N ASP A 75 -12.03 10.67 1.20
CA ASP A 75 -13.28 10.77 0.46
C ASP A 75 -13.09 11.42 -0.92
N LEU A 76 -12.28 12.47 -1.00
CA LEU A 76 -11.98 13.13 -2.27
C LEU A 76 -11.13 12.24 -3.17
N LEU A 77 -10.10 11.60 -2.62
CA LEU A 77 -9.26 10.66 -3.37
C LEU A 77 -10.07 9.44 -3.84
N THR A 78 -10.97 8.92 -3.00
CA THR A 78 -11.89 7.84 -3.40
C THR A 78 -12.83 8.27 -4.53
N CYS A 79 -13.33 9.51 -4.49
CA CYS A 79 -14.09 10.07 -5.60
C CYS A 79 -13.25 10.10 -6.89
N GLN A 80 -12.02 10.61 -6.84
CA GLN A 80 -11.12 10.68 -8.00
C GLN A 80 -10.76 9.29 -8.55
N VAL A 81 -10.48 8.32 -7.68
CA VAL A 81 -10.22 6.91 -8.07
C VAL A 81 -11.41 6.34 -8.84
N HIS A 82 -12.63 6.49 -8.33
CA HIS A 82 -13.81 6.00 -9.02
C HIS A 82 -14.06 6.70 -10.36
N ILE A 83 -13.77 8.00 -10.48
CA ILE A 83 -13.84 8.72 -11.77
C ILE A 83 -12.87 8.11 -12.78
N LEU A 84 -11.62 7.88 -12.38
CA LEU A 84 -10.59 7.34 -13.26
C LEU A 84 -10.88 5.89 -13.67
N LEU A 85 -11.35 5.06 -12.74
CA LEU A 85 -11.78 3.70 -13.06
C LEU A 85 -12.99 3.70 -13.99
N ALA A 86 -13.96 4.60 -13.80
CA ALA A 86 -15.07 4.75 -14.74
C ALA A 86 -14.54 5.10 -16.14
N GLN A 87 -13.67 6.11 -16.27
CA GLN A 87 -13.06 6.53 -17.55
C GLN A 87 -12.22 5.43 -18.21
N ALA A 88 -11.52 4.61 -17.43
CA ALA A 88 -10.83 3.43 -17.94
C ALA A 88 -11.83 2.41 -18.54
N HIS A 89 -12.96 2.18 -17.89
CA HIS A 89 -14.01 1.31 -18.42
C HIS A 89 -14.72 1.92 -19.64
N GLU A 90 -14.84 3.25 -19.72
CA GLU A 90 -15.34 3.93 -20.93
C GLU A 90 -14.46 3.60 -22.14
N ALA A 91 -13.14 3.71 -22.00
CA ALA A 91 -12.20 3.34 -23.05
C ALA A 91 -12.34 1.85 -23.42
N VAL A 92 -12.53 0.97 -22.45
CA VAL A 92 -12.78 -0.46 -22.73
C VAL A 92 -14.09 -0.67 -23.49
N LEU A 93 -15.16 0.05 -23.14
CA LEU A 93 -16.44 -0.03 -23.83
C LEU A 93 -16.34 0.50 -25.27
N GLU A 94 -15.68 1.65 -25.47
CA GLU A 94 -15.41 2.21 -26.81
C GLU A 94 -14.68 1.19 -27.69
N LYS A 95 -13.62 0.56 -27.16
CA LYS A 95 -12.91 -0.52 -27.86
C LYS A 95 -13.85 -1.71 -28.16
N SER A 96 -14.65 -2.13 -27.18
CA SER A 96 -15.56 -3.27 -27.31
C SER A 96 -16.62 -3.05 -28.40
N LEU A 97 -17.12 -1.81 -28.53
CA LEU A 97 -18.05 -1.39 -29.57
C LEU A 97 -17.37 -1.37 -30.96
N LEU A 98 -16.13 -0.87 -31.05
CA LEU A 98 -15.34 -0.91 -32.29
C LEU A 98 -15.03 -2.34 -32.74
N ASP A 99 -14.70 -3.21 -31.79
CA ASP A 99 -14.45 -4.64 -32.00
C ASP A 99 -15.76 -5.43 -32.30
N GLN A 100 -16.93 -4.78 -32.31
CA GLN A 100 -18.24 -5.39 -32.50
C GLN A 100 -18.50 -6.58 -31.57
N ARG A 101 -18.08 -6.47 -30.30
CA ARG A 101 -18.33 -7.50 -29.30
C ARG A 101 -19.82 -7.65 -29.00
N ALA A 102 -20.19 -8.83 -28.53
CA ALA A 102 -21.58 -9.18 -28.23
C ALA A 102 -22.24 -8.18 -27.26
N PRO A 103 -23.53 -7.85 -27.46
CA PRO A 103 -24.26 -6.91 -26.60
C PRO A 103 -24.20 -7.25 -25.10
N SER A 104 -24.15 -8.55 -24.75
CA SER A 104 -23.99 -9.00 -23.37
C SER A 104 -22.71 -8.47 -22.71
N VAL A 105 -21.57 -8.51 -23.40
CA VAL A 105 -20.31 -7.98 -22.87
C VAL A 105 -20.42 -6.46 -22.66
N ASN A 106 -20.96 -5.75 -23.65
CA ASN A 106 -21.12 -4.30 -23.59
C ASN A 106 -22.07 -3.87 -22.46
N ALA A 107 -23.14 -4.63 -22.21
CA ALA A 107 -24.09 -4.36 -21.14
C ALA A 107 -23.42 -4.41 -19.76
N HIS A 108 -22.62 -5.45 -19.50
CA HIS A 108 -21.91 -5.60 -18.22
C HIS A 108 -20.83 -4.54 -18.01
N VAL A 109 -20.09 -4.16 -19.06
CA VAL A 109 -19.09 -3.09 -18.97
C VAL A 109 -19.77 -1.74 -18.77
N ALA A 110 -20.85 -1.44 -19.51
CA ALA A 110 -21.61 -0.20 -19.36
C ALA A 110 -22.22 -0.07 -17.95
N MET A 111 -22.73 -1.17 -17.38
CA MET A 111 -23.24 -1.18 -16.01
C MET A 111 -22.12 -0.85 -15.01
N GLN A 112 -20.92 -1.42 -15.19
CA GLN A 112 -19.79 -1.12 -14.32
C GLN A 112 -19.39 0.37 -14.36
N ILE A 113 -19.46 1.02 -15.53
CA ILE A 113 -19.21 2.46 -15.66
C ILE A 113 -20.23 3.26 -14.84
N SER A 114 -21.51 2.90 -14.94
CA SER A 114 -22.58 3.51 -14.14
C SER A 114 -22.34 3.33 -12.63
N GLU A 115 -22.00 2.13 -12.18
CA GLU A 115 -21.69 1.87 -10.77
C GLU A 115 -20.53 2.74 -10.25
N TYR A 116 -19.43 2.84 -11.01
CA TYR A 116 -18.31 3.70 -10.62
C TYR A 116 -18.68 5.18 -10.58
N TYR A 117 -19.45 5.69 -11.55
CA TYR A 117 -19.93 7.07 -11.50
C TYR A 117 -20.89 7.33 -10.34
N GLN A 118 -21.71 6.34 -9.98
CA GLN A 118 -22.55 6.41 -8.79
C GLN A 118 -21.70 6.48 -7.52
N MET A 119 -20.69 5.62 -7.38
CA MET A 119 -19.77 5.65 -6.24
C MET A 119 -18.97 6.96 -6.17
N ALA A 120 -18.54 7.52 -7.31
CA ALA A 120 -17.90 8.82 -7.37
C ALA A 120 -18.84 9.93 -6.88
N LEU A 121 -20.09 9.95 -7.34
CA LEU A 121 -21.11 10.91 -6.87
C LEU A 121 -21.38 10.78 -5.37
N LEU A 122 -21.49 9.57 -4.84
CA LEU A 122 -21.70 9.35 -3.40
C LEU A 122 -20.56 9.96 -2.57
N ASN A 123 -19.31 9.78 -3.00
CA ASN A 123 -18.15 10.38 -2.33
C ASN A 123 -18.09 11.90 -2.52
N LEU A 124 -18.38 12.39 -3.72
CA LEU A 124 -18.45 13.83 -3.99
C LEU A 124 -19.48 14.52 -3.09
N MET A 125 -20.60 13.88 -2.82
CA MET A 125 -21.71 14.44 -2.03
C MET A 125 -21.49 14.33 -0.51
N LYS A 126 -20.37 13.75 -0.03
CA LYS A 126 -20.07 13.70 1.40
C LYS A 126 -19.86 15.12 1.98
N PRO A 127 -20.16 15.33 3.28
CA PRO A 127 -19.95 16.62 3.93
C PRO A 127 -18.51 17.12 3.81
N GLY A 128 -18.33 18.42 3.61
CA GLY A 128 -17.00 19.05 3.52
C GLY A 128 -16.35 19.01 2.12
N ILE A 129 -16.70 18.05 1.25
CA ILE A 129 -16.11 17.97 -0.10
C ILE A 129 -16.45 19.20 -0.96
N ASN A 130 -17.69 19.70 -0.88
CA ASN A 130 -18.11 20.89 -1.62
C ASN A 130 -17.26 22.13 -1.27
N SER A 131 -16.86 22.31 -0.01
CA SER A 131 -15.98 23.41 0.38
C SER A 131 -14.55 23.24 -0.14
N ILE A 132 -14.05 22.01 -0.24
CA ILE A 132 -12.71 21.73 -0.77
C ILE A 132 -12.68 22.05 -2.28
N VAL A 133 -13.54 21.41 -3.08
CA VAL A 133 -13.52 21.57 -4.54
C VAL A 133 -14.21 22.84 -5.04
N SER A 134 -14.96 23.53 -4.17
CA SER A 134 -15.54 24.86 -4.38
C SER A 134 -16.23 25.01 -5.74
N LYS A 135 -15.69 25.86 -6.64
CA LYS A 135 -16.28 26.15 -7.96
C LYS A 135 -16.41 24.89 -8.84
N ARG A 136 -15.52 23.91 -8.67
CA ARG A 136 -15.50 22.66 -9.46
C ARG A 136 -16.61 21.70 -9.04
N PHE A 137 -17.14 21.83 -7.82
CA PHE A 137 -18.18 20.93 -7.28
C PHE A 137 -19.39 20.81 -8.21
N ARG A 138 -19.95 21.95 -8.61
CA ARG A 138 -21.14 21.99 -9.47
C ARG A 138 -20.87 21.34 -10.82
N GLU A 139 -19.69 21.59 -11.39
CA GLU A 139 -19.30 21.06 -12.70
C GLU A 139 -19.12 19.55 -12.66
N TRP A 140 -18.37 19.04 -11.67
CA TRP A 140 -18.19 17.61 -11.46
C TRP A 140 -19.52 16.92 -11.20
N ARG A 141 -20.35 17.47 -10.32
CA ARG A 141 -21.66 16.88 -10.02
C ARG A 141 -22.53 16.74 -11.26
N VAL A 142 -22.58 17.75 -12.14
CA VAL A 142 -23.36 17.66 -13.38
C VAL A 142 -22.72 16.68 -14.36
N TYR A 143 -21.40 16.74 -14.55
CA TYR A 143 -20.69 15.83 -15.46
C TYR A 143 -20.90 14.36 -15.07
N LEU A 144 -20.71 14.04 -13.79
CA LEU A 144 -20.88 12.67 -13.28
C LEU A 144 -22.35 12.23 -13.33
N THR A 145 -23.31 13.11 -13.01
CA THR A 145 -24.74 12.78 -13.11
C THR A 145 -25.18 12.51 -14.56
N TYR A 146 -24.66 13.31 -15.51
CA TYR A 146 -24.89 13.08 -16.94
C TYR A 146 -24.34 11.71 -17.36
N LYS A 147 -23.05 11.48 -17.09
CA LYS A 147 -22.35 10.24 -17.44
C LYS A 147 -23.03 9.01 -16.84
N LEU A 148 -23.39 9.06 -15.56
CA LEU A 148 -24.15 8.01 -14.87
C LEU A 148 -25.42 7.62 -15.64
N SER A 149 -26.24 8.62 -15.98
CA SER A 149 -27.52 8.42 -16.66
C SER A 149 -27.31 7.94 -18.10
N TYR A 150 -26.30 8.46 -18.79
CA TYR A 150 -25.92 8.08 -20.14
C TYR A 150 -25.48 6.62 -20.23
N TYR A 151 -24.62 6.13 -19.33
CA TYR A 151 -24.20 4.72 -19.34
C TYR A 151 -25.29 3.77 -18.84
N PHE A 152 -26.22 4.22 -17.99
CA PHE A 152 -27.43 3.44 -17.69
C PHE A 152 -28.29 3.28 -18.95
N ALA A 153 -28.43 4.34 -19.76
CA ALA A 153 -29.14 4.25 -21.03
C ALA A 153 -28.48 3.26 -22.00
N LEU A 154 -27.15 3.29 -22.12
CA LEU A 154 -26.40 2.31 -22.93
C LEU A 154 -26.53 0.88 -22.39
N THR A 155 -26.56 0.70 -21.08
CA THR A 155 -26.77 -0.61 -20.45
C THR A 155 -28.14 -1.16 -20.83
N TYR A 156 -29.21 -0.38 -20.67
CA TYR A 156 -30.56 -0.80 -21.06
C TYR A 156 -30.69 -1.02 -22.56
N TYR A 157 -30.04 -0.21 -23.39
CA TYR A 157 -29.97 -0.44 -24.82
C TYR A 157 -29.36 -1.81 -25.16
N CYS A 158 -28.24 -2.17 -24.54
CA CYS A 158 -27.63 -3.48 -24.74
C CYS A 158 -28.52 -4.62 -24.21
N CYS A 159 -29.18 -4.46 -23.06
CA CYS A 159 -30.18 -5.42 -22.57
C CYS A 159 -31.35 -5.60 -23.53
N GLY A 160 -31.81 -4.52 -24.18
CA GLY A 160 -32.84 -4.58 -25.21
C GLY A 160 -32.41 -5.41 -26.41
N LEU A 161 -31.16 -5.26 -26.87
CA LEU A 161 -30.59 -6.09 -27.94
C LEU A 161 -30.52 -7.57 -27.55
N ILE A 162 -30.11 -7.88 -26.31
CA ILE A 162 -30.07 -9.26 -25.80
C ILE A 162 -31.49 -9.85 -25.74
N ALA A 163 -32.49 -9.08 -25.34
CA ALA A 163 -33.88 -9.52 -25.33
C ALA A 163 -34.43 -9.76 -26.75
N GLU A 164 -34.04 -8.92 -27.72
CA GLU A 164 -34.35 -9.09 -29.15
C GLU A 164 -33.74 -10.39 -29.71
N GLU A 165 -32.45 -10.66 -29.43
CA GLU A 165 -31.76 -11.91 -29.80
C GLU A 165 -32.45 -13.16 -29.20
N ASN A 166 -32.97 -13.03 -27.98
CA ASN A 166 -33.69 -14.11 -27.29
C ASN A 166 -35.19 -14.18 -27.64
N LYS A 167 -35.66 -13.41 -28.63
CA LYS A 167 -37.08 -13.36 -29.06
C LYS A 167 -38.05 -13.02 -27.92
N LYS A 168 -37.63 -12.18 -26.98
CA LYS A 168 -38.46 -11.65 -25.89
C LYS A 168 -38.85 -10.21 -26.22
N HIS A 169 -39.77 -10.04 -27.16
CA HIS A 169 -40.10 -8.74 -27.75
C HIS A 169 -40.75 -7.77 -26.75
N GLY A 170 -41.55 -8.27 -25.80
CA GLY A 170 -42.09 -7.41 -24.73
C GLY A 170 -40.99 -6.88 -23.81
N GLN A 171 -39.98 -7.70 -23.50
CA GLN A 171 -38.83 -7.30 -22.68
C GLN A 171 -37.94 -6.30 -23.40
N SER A 172 -37.70 -6.48 -24.70
CA SER A 172 -36.87 -5.55 -25.47
C SER A 172 -37.50 -4.16 -25.54
N VAL A 173 -38.82 -4.06 -25.73
CA VAL A 173 -39.56 -2.78 -25.67
C VAL A 173 -39.38 -2.10 -24.31
N CYS A 174 -39.52 -2.85 -23.21
CA CYS A 174 -39.33 -2.31 -21.85
C CYS A 174 -37.92 -1.73 -21.67
N TYR A 175 -36.88 -2.46 -22.09
CA TYR A 175 -35.49 -2.00 -21.98
C TYR A 175 -35.21 -0.77 -22.86
N TYR A 176 -35.69 -0.74 -24.10
CA TYR A 176 -35.51 0.42 -24.96
C TYR A 176 -36.26 1.65 -24.46
N GLU A 177 -37.45 1.49 -23.89
CA GLU A 177 -38.18 2.59 -23.24
C GLU A 177 -37.39 3.16 -22.05
N ALA A 178 -36.87 2.29 -21.19
CA ALA A 178 -36.04 2.69 -20.06
C ALA A 178 -34.75 3.41 -20.53
N ALA A 179 -34.14 2.96 -21.63
CA ALA A 179 -32.97 3.59 -22.22
C ALA A 179 -33.28 5.02 -22.71
N VAL A 180 -34.40 5.21 -23.42
CA VAL A 180 -34.86 6.54 -23.88
C VAL A 180 -35.09 7.48 -22.69
N GLU A 181 -35.78 7.03 -21.65
CA GLU A 181 -36.07 7.88 -20.47
C GLU A 181 -34.79 8.27 -19.72
N ARG A 182 -33.84 7.34 -19.55
CA ARG A 182 -32.53 7.65 -18.94
C ARG A 182 -31.71 8.62 -19.76
N LEU A 183 -31.76 8.52 -21.08
CA LEU A 183 -31.05 9.44 -21.94
C LEU A 183 -31.66 10.85 -21.88
N LYS A 184 -32.99 10.99 -21.87
CA LYS A 184 -33.67 12.27 -21.62
C LYS A 184 -33.27 12.88 -20.26
N GLU A 185 -33.21 12.06 -19.21
CA GLU A 185 -32.74 12.48 -17.89
C GLU A 185 -31.29 13.00 -17.94
N ALA A 186 -30.40 12.29 -18.66
CA ALA A 186 -29.03 12.73 -18.87
C ALA A 186 -29.00 14.13 -19.51
N TRP A 187 -29.73 14.34 -20.61
CA TRP A 187 -29.75 15.62 -21.32
C TRP A 187 -30.23 16.78 -20.44
N LYS A 188 -31.34 16.57 -19.72
CA LYS A 188 -31.89 17.56 -18.77
C LYS A 188 -30.88 17.96 -17.69
N ASN A 189 -29.98 17.05 -17.32
CA ASN A 189 -28.90 17.36 -16.40
C ASN A 189 -27.75 18.13 -17.08
N ALA A 190 -27.38 17.79 -18.32
CA ALA A 190 -26.36 18.51 -19.08
C ALA A 190 -26.74 19.98 -19.33
N GLU A 191 -28.00 20.27 -19.62
CA GLU A 191 -28.49 21.65 -19.86
C GLU A 191 -28.34 22.58 -18.64
N LYS A 192 -28.04 22.05 -17.46
CA LYS A 192 -27.80 22.85 -16.22
C LYS A 192 -26.41 23.49 -16.17
N ILE A 193 -25.53 23.15 -17.11
CA ILE A 193 -24.20 23.74 -17.32
C ILE A 193 -24.29 24.85 -18.39
N SER A 194 -23.31 25.77 -18.42
CA SER A 194 -23.24 26.84 -19.42
C SER A 194 -23.29 26.29 -20.85
N SER A 195 -23.92 27.03 -21.77
CA SER A 195 -24.13 26.64 -23.18
C SER A 195 -22.88 26.08 -23.86
N ASP A 196 -21.71 26.70 -23.63
CA ASP A 196 -20.45 26.32 -24.28
C ASP A 196 -19.94 24.95 -23.83
N LYS A 197 -20.20 24.57 -22.58
CA LYS A 197 -19.78 23.28 -22.02
C LYS A 197 -20.78 22.16 -22.33
N THR A 198 -22.05 22.50 -22.59
CA THR A 198 -23.08 21.54 -23.05
C THR A 198 -22.73 20.95 -24.42
N ASN A 199 -22.01 21.70 -25.27
CA ASN A 199 -21.54 21.21 -26.56
C ASN A 199 -20.64 19.97 -26.46
N ILE A 200 -19.93 19.76 -25.34
CA ILE A 200 -19.05 18.60 -25.13
C ILE A 200 -19.86 17.29 -25.17
N PHE A 201 -21.11 17.31 -24.74
CA PHE A 201 -21.98 16.13 -24.73
C PHE A 201 -22.84 15.99 -25.99
N LYS A 202 -23.08 17.10 -26.69
CA LYS A 202 -24.15 17.24 -27.68
C LYS A 202 -24.07 16.20 -28.80
N ASP A 203 -22.91 16.06 -29.45
CA ASP A 203 -22.78 15.19 -30.61
C ASP A 203 -22.96 13.71 -30.24
N ALA A 204 -22.28 13.26 -29.17
CA ALA A 204 -22.41 11.90 -28.67
C ALA A 204 -23.84 11.60 -28.18
N HIS A 205 -24.47 12.58 -27.53
CA HIS A 205 -25.84 12.47 -27.07
C HIS A 205 -26.83 12.33 -28.21
N MET A 206 -26.76 13.21 -29.21
CA MET A 206 -27.65 13.20 -30.38
C MET A 206 -27.53 11.88 -31.14
N PHE A 207 -26.29 11.44 -31.43
CA PHE A 207 -26.05 10.17 -32.09
C PHE A 207 -26.67 8.99 -31.31
N THR A 208 -26.43 8.92 -30.01
CA THR A 208 -26.96 7.85 -29.16
C THR A 208 -28.47 7.90 -29.06
N ASN A 209 -29.05 9.09 -28.98
CA ASN A 209 -30.50 9.29 -28.94
C ASN A 209 -31.17 8.82 -30.23
N ASP A 210 -30.60 9.13 -31.39
CA ASP A 210 -31.14 8.70 -32.68
C ASP A 210 -31.14 7.17 -32.81
N VAL A 211 -30.05 6.51 -32.39
CA VAL A 211 -29.94 5.05 -32.39
C VAL A 211 -30.96 4.41 -31.45
N ILE A 212 -31.00 4.83 -30.18
CA ILE A 212 -31.87 4.22 -29.16
C ILE A 212 -33.35 4.49 -29.50
N MET A 213 -33.70 5.72 -29.87
CA MET A 213 -35.07 6.10 -30.24
C MET A 213 -35.53 5.36 -31.50
N GLY A 214 -34.65 5.20 -32.49
CA GLY A 214 -34.94 4.41 -33.69
C GLY A 214 -35.29 2.96 -33.35
N LYS A 215 -34.43 2.31 -32.54
CA LYS A 215 -34.66 0.94 -32.07
C LYS A 215 -35.93 0.79 -31.23
N TYR A 216 -36.21 1.72 -30.32
CA TYR A 216 -37.45 1.73 -29.53
C TYR A 216 -38.70 1.79 -30.41
N LYS A 217 -38.74 2.73 -31.39
CA LYS A 217 -39.90 2.90 -32.28
C LYS A 217 -40.19 1.65 -33.10
N VAL A 218 -39.15 1.00 -33.63
CA VAL A 218 -39.30 -0.24 -34.40
C VAL A 218 -39.79 -1.36 -33.50
N ALA A 219 -39.11 -1.61 -32.37
CA ALA A 219 -39.49 -2.67 -31.44
C ALA A 219 -40.92 -2.52 -30.92
N LYS A 220 -41.33 -1.29 -30.58
CA LYS A 220 -42.69 -0.99 -30.11
C LYS A 220 -43.74 -1.25 -31.19
N ARG A 221 -43.53 -0.72 -32.40
CA ARG A 221 -44.46 -0.93 -33.52
C ARG A 221 -44.62 -2.41 -33.83
N ASP A 222 -43.52 -3.15 -33.89
CA ASP A 222 -43.53 -4.56 -34.25
C ASP A 222 -44.18 -5.40 -33.12
N ASN A 223 -43.96 -5.05 -31.84
CA ASN A 223 -44.67 -5.68 -30.74
C ASN A 223 -46.17 -5.38 -30.76
N ASP A 224 -46.57 -4.14 -31.07
CA ASP A 224 -47.98 -3.73 -31.11
C ASP A 224 -48.74 -4.27 -32.33
N SER A 225 -48.03 -4.73 -33.37
CA SER A 225 -48.65 -5.15 -34.65
C SER A 225 -48.44 -6.62 -35.00
N VAL A 226 -47.37 -7.25 -34.50
CA VAL A 226 -46.96 -8.61 -34.89
C VAL A 226 -46.90 -9.55 -33.69
N TYR A 227 -46.15 -9.21 -32.64
CA TYR A 227 -45.85 -10.14 -31.55
C TYR A 227 -46.91 -10.13 -30.43
N PHE A 228 -47.48 -8.97 -30.14
CA PHE A 228 -48.45 -8.74 -29.06
C PHE A 228 -47.99 -9.27 -27.69
N GLU A 229 -46.68 -9.26 -27.42
CA GLU A 229 -46.18 -9.66 -26.11
C GLU A 229 -46.48 -8.59 -25.07
N LYS A 230 -46.82 -9.04 -23.86
CA LYS A 230 -47.00 -8.14 -22.72
C LYS A 230 -45.67 -7.49 -22.34
N VAL A 231 -45.63 -6.16 -22.39
CA VAL A 231 -44.48 -5.38 -21.92
C VAL A 231 -44.41 -5.44 -20.38
N PRO A 232 -43.34 -5.98 -19.78
CA PRO A 232 -43.18 -6.04 -18.33
C PRO A 232 -42.77 -4.68 -17.75
N THR A 233 -42.77 -4.58 -16.42
CA THR A 233 -42.20 -3.42 -15.72
C THR A 233 -40.70 -3.61 -15.51
N LEU A 234 -39.92 -2.53 -15.53
CA LEU A 234 -38.46 -2.60 -15.34
C LEU A 234 -38.06 -3.27 -14.02
N SER A 235 -38.85 -3.07 -12.95
CA SER A 235 -38.63 -3.69 -11.63
C SER A 235 -38.83 -5.19 -11.60
N SER A 236 -39.53 -5.77 -12.59
CA SER A 236 -39.75 -7.21 -12.69
C SER A 236 -38.64 -7.93 -13.46
N LEU A 237 -37.75 -7.18 -14.10
CA LEU A 237 -36.62 -7.71 -14.87
C LEU A 237 -35.40 -7.95 -13.96
N PRO A 238 -34.55 -8.94 -14.29
CA PRO A 238 -33.35 -9.21 -13.51
C PRO A 238 -32.39 -8.02 -13.57
N ALA A 239 -31.79 -7.69 -12.42
CA ALA A 239 -30.73 -6.70 -12.35
C ALA A 239 -29.48 -7.21 -13.08
N ILE A 240 -28.88 -6.36 -13.90
CA ILE A 240 -27.57 -6.64 -14.50
C ILE A 240 -26.47 -6.13 -13.57
N GLN A 241 -25.42 -6.93 -13.40
CA GLN A 241 -24.26 -6.59 -12.58
C GLN A 241 -23.13 -6.05 -13.44
N GLY A 242 -22.38 -5.07 -12.93
CA GLY A 242 -21.15 -4.61 -13.57
C GLY A 242 -20.08 -5.70 -13.71
N ALA A 243 -19.30 -5.66 -14.78
CA ALA A 243 -18.08 -6.45 -14.93
C ALA A 243 -16.84 -5.56 -14.78
N ILE A 244 -16.06 -5.78 -13.70
CA ILE A 244 -14.80 -5.09 -13.46
C ILE A 244 -13.73 -5.68 -14.40
N VAL A 245 -13.49 -4.98 -15.50
CA VAL A 245 -12.51 -5.36 -16.55
C VAL A 245 -11.26 -4.48 -16.53
N ALA A 246 -11.31 -3.31 -15.89
CA ALA A 246 -10.16 -2.44 -15.68
C ALA A 246 -9.97 -2.18 -14.18
N LYS A 247 -8.86 -2.65 -13.60
CA LYS A 247 -8.48 -2.37 -12.21
C LYS A 247 -7.37 -1.32 -12.18
N SER A 248 -7.17 -0.66 -11.06
CA SER A 248 -5.96 0.15 -10.86
C SER A 248 -4.71 -0.69 -11.19
N GLN A 249 -3.67 -0.03 -11.69
CA GLN A 249 -2.41 -0.68 -12.05
C GLN A 249 -1.34 -0.25 -11.05
N PRO A 250 -1.07 -1.05 -9.99
CA PRO A 250 -0.02 -0.75 -9.04
C PRO A 250 1.33 -0.64 -9.75
N PHE A 251 2.19 0.20 -9.20
CA PHE A 251 3.58 0.33 -9.62
C PHE A 251 4.48 0.30 -8.38
N ASP A 252 5.69 -0.19 -8.56
CA ASP A 252 6.71 -0.10 -7.52
C ASP A 252 7.40 1.27 -7.61
N CYS A 253 7.43 2.00 -6.51
CA CYS A 253 8.14 3.27 -6.43
C CYS A 253 9.65 3.11 -6.26
N HIS A 254 10.13 1.88 -6.08
CA HIS A 254 11.55 1.52 -5.97
C HIS A 254 12.02 0.67 -7.15
N ASP A 255 11.26 0.63 -8.24
CA ASP A 255 11.68 -0.09 -9.44
C ASP A 255 13.03 0.46 -9.94
N ALA A 256 14.06 -0.38 -9.90
CA ALA A 256 15.42 0.00 -10.26
C ALA A 256 15.54 0.40 -11.73
N GLU A 257 14.67 -0.08 -12.61
CA GLU A 257 14.64 0.35 -14.02
C GLU A 257 14.16 1.79 -14.17
N VAL A 258 13.31 2.25 -13.26
CA VAL A 258 12.73 3.62 -13.27
C VAL A 258 13.57 4.57 -12.43
N CYS A 259 13.92 4.18 -11.21
CA CYS A 259 14.64 5.00 -10.23
C CYS A 259 16.15 5.08 -10.54
N GLY A 260 16.70 4.09 -11.22
CA GLY A 260 18.14 3.93 -11.38
C GLY A 260 18.82 3.50 -10.08
N GLN A 261 20.13 3.77 -9.98
CA GLN A 261 20.92 3.41 -8.80
C GLN A 261 20.58 4.31 -7.61
N ASP A 262 20.42 3.72 -6.42
CA ASP A 262 20.20 4.47 -5.18
C ASP A 262 21.37 5.42 -4.89
N ILE A 263 21.04 6.72 -4.85
CA ILE A 263 21.98 7.80 -4.61
C ILE A 263 22.53 7.79 -3.17
N PHE A 264 21.83 7.13 -2.24
CA PHE A 264 22.22 6.99 -0.83
C PHE A 264 22.74 5.61 -0.47
N GLN A 265 23.07 4.75 -1.44
CA GLN A 265 23.54 3.36 -1.19
C GLN A 265 24.74 3.23 -0.22
N LYS A 266 25.53 4.30 -0.04
CA LYS A 266 26.69 4.35 0.89
C LYS A 266 26.33 4.88 2.28
N LEU A 267 25.16 5.48 2.42
CA LEU A 267 24.69 6.06 3.67
C LEU A 267 24.16 4.93 4.55
N VAL A 268 24.77 4.77 5.72
CA VAL A 268 24.33 3.77 6.70
C VAL A 268 23.29 4.41 7.61
N PRO A 269 22.13 3.75 7.84
CA PRO A 269 21.10 4.30 8.73
C PRO A 269 21.62 4.57 10.13
N LEU A 270 21.13 5.64 10.76
CA LEU A 270 21.52 5.99 12.13
C LEU A 270 21.22 4.85 13.11
N ASP A 271 20.08 4.17 12.93
CA ASP A 271 19.70 3.03 13.77
C ASP A 271 20.73 1.89 13.72
N ALA A 272 21.33 1.65 12.55
CA ALA A 272 22.40 0.66 12.40
C ALA A 272 23.68 1.11 13.13
N HIS A 273 23.99 2.41 13.11
CA HIS A 273 25.09 2.97 13.90
C HIS A 273 24.84 2.88 15.41
N LEU A 274 23.63 3.20 15.87
CA LEU A 274 23.24 3.11 17.27
C LEU A 274 23.30 1.65 17.76
N ALA A 275 22.73 0.73 16.99
CA ALA A 275 22.78 -0.71 17.29
C ALA A 275 24.22 -1.24 17.31
N ALA A 276 25.08 -0.80 16.39
CA ALA A 276 26.49 -1.18 16.39
C ALA A 276 27.26 -0.62 17.61
N SER A 277 26.92 0.61 18.03
CA SER A 277 27.49 1.22 19.24
C SER A 277 27.09 0.45 20.50
N GLU A 278 25.80 0.14 20.65
CA GLU A 278 25.26 -0.64 21.76
C GLU A 278 25.89 -2.04 21.81
N TYR A 279 25.98 -2.71 20.65
CA TYR A 279 26.67 -3.99 20.55
C TYR A 279 28.15 -3.91 20.97
N SER A 280 28.87 -2.86 20.56
CA SER A 280 30.27 -2.67 20.93
C SER A 280 30.43 -2.44 22.43
N GLU A 281 29.50 -1.74 23.07
CA GLU A 281 29.49 -1.51 24.51
C GLU A 281 29.26 -2.81 25.29
N GLU A 282 28.24 -3.60 24.91
CA GLU A 282 27.95 -4.89 25.54
C GLU A 282 29.11 -5.89 25.33
N LYS A 283 29.72 -5.91 24.14
CA LYS A 283 30.93 -6.70 23.88
C LYS A 283 32.09 -6.29 24.78
N ALA A 284 32.33 -4.99 24.96
CA ALA A 284 33.41 -4.48 25.80
C ALA A 284 33.15 -4.75 27.29
N LYS A 285 31.88 -4.75 27.71
CA LYS A 285 31.47 -5.11 29.07
C LYS A 285 31.74 -6.58 29.36
N LEU A 286 31.31 -7.48 28.46
CA LEU A 286 31.58 -8.91 28.56
C LEU A 286 33.09 -9.21 28.56
N LEU A 287 33.86 -8.52 27.70
CA LEU A 287 35.31 -8.68 27.65
C LEU A 287 35.96 -8.27 28.97
N ARG A 288 35.56 -7.14 29.56
CA ARG A 288 36.06 -6.68 30.87
C ARG A 288 35.76 -7.70 31.97
N GLU A 289 34.54 -8.23 32.01
CA GLU A 289 34.14 -9.27 32.98
C GLU A 289 35.01 -10.53 32.86
N ILE A 290 35.23 -11.03 31.63
CA ILE A 290 36.06 -12.21 31.40
C ILE A 290 37.52 -11.95 31.77
N ILE A 291 38.07 -10.77 31.43
CA ILE A 291 39.44 -10.40 31.80
C ILE A 291 39.57 -10.36 33.33
N GLU A 292 38.65 -9.71 34.03
CA GLU A 292 38.67 -9.61 35.49
C GLU A 292 38.57 -10.99 36.17
N LEU A 293 37.69 -11.87 35.68
CA LEU A 293 37.60 -13.26 36.12
C LEU A 293 38.92 -14.01 35.93
N THR A 294 39.55 -13.82 34.76
CA THR A 294 40.81 -14.48 34.41
C THR A 294 41.95 -13.99 35.31
N GLU A 295 42.08 -12.67 35.51
CA GLU A 295 43.09 -12.07 36.38
C GLU A 295 42.92 -12.51 37.84
N ASN A 296 41.68 -12.57 38.34
CA ASN A 296 41.40 -13.06 39.68
C ASN A 296 41.79 -14.53 39.84
N LYS A 297 41.49 -15.39 38.86
CA LYS A 297 41.89 -16.80 38.89
C LYS A 297 43.39 -17.01 38.77
N ASN A 298 44.08 -16.20 37.97
CA ASN A 298 45.55 -16.21 37.91
C ASN A 298 46.16 -15.81 39.26
N ARG A 299 45.62 -14.79 39.93
CA ARG A 299 46.09 -14.35 41.25
C ARG A 299 45.85 -15.40 42.34
N GLU A 300 44.69 -16.05 42.33
CA GLU A 300 44.41 -17.20 43.21
C GLU A 300 45.43 -18.32 43.00
N LEU A 301 45.71 -18.67 41.73
CA LEU A 301 46.69 -19.68 41.38
C LEU A 301 48.11 -19.30 41.84
N GLU A 302 48.56 -18.08 41.60
CA GLU A 302 49.86 -17.59 42.07
C GLU A 302 49.98 -17.68 43.59
N THR A 303 48.93 -17.26 44.31
CA THR A 303 48.89 -17.35 45.78
C THR A 303 49.00 -18.81 46.24
N PHE A 304 48.28 -19.72 45.59
CA PHE A 304 48.34 -21.15 45.88
C PHE A 304 49.73 -21.75 45.59
N MET A 305 50.35 -21.38 44.46
CA MET A 305 51.70 -21.79 44.09
C MET A 305 52.75 -21.30 45.10
N LEU A 306 52.61 -20.07 45.61
CA LEU A 306 53.46 -19.51 46.67
C LEU A 306 53.29 -20.26 47.99
N CYS A 307 52.06 -20.59 48.39
CA CYS A 307 51.77 -21.36 49.60
C CYS A 307 52.37 -22.77 49.55
N LEU A 308 52.30 -23.43 48.39
CA LEU A 308 52.87 -24.76 48.22
C LEU A 308 54.40 -24.74 48.08
N GLN A 309 55.01 -23.55 47.90
CA GLN A 309 56.45 -23.37 47.69
C GLN A 309 57.02 -24.35 46.65
N LEU A 310 56.26 -24.69 45.60
CA LEU A 310 56.65 -25.71 44.62
C LEU A 310 57.97 -25.38 43.93
N ASN A 311 58.30 -24.09 43.82
CA ASN A 311 59.57 -23.59 43.29
C ASN A 311 60.78 -23.95 44.16
N ARG A 312 60.57 -24.36 45.42
CA ARG A 312 61.58 -24.86 46.35
C ARG A 312 61.66 -26.39 46.38
N VAL A 313 60.74 -27.08 45.72
CA VAL A 313 60.81 -28.53 45.55
C VAL A 313 61.85 -28.78 44.45
N PRO A 314 63.04 -29.32 44.77
CA PRO A 314 64.04 -29.58 43.77
C PRO A 314 63.49 -30.63 42.79
N LEU A 315 63.34 -30.25 41.53
CA LEU A 315 62.92 -31.18 40.46
C LEU A 315 63.97 -32.26 40.16
N ASN A 316 65.16 -32.13 40.74
CA ASN A 316 66.25 -33.09 40.63
C ASN A 316 66.36 -33.94 41.89
N ASN A 317 66.65 -35.23 41.68
CA ASN A 317 66.82 -36.32 42.66
C ASN A 317 67.97 -36.12 43.69
N GLU A 318 68.09 -34.96 44.33
CA GLU A 318 69.03 -34.73 45.45
C GLU A 318 68.39 -35.09 46.82
N TYR A 319 67.34 -35.91 46.81
CA TYR A 319 66.53 -36.33 47.97
C TYR A 319 67.18 -37.35 48.89
N LEU A 320 68.39 -37.11 49.38
CA LEU A 320 68.94 -37.91 50.50
C LEU A 320 69.66 -37.11 51.58
N ARG A 321 69.66 -35.77 51.54
CA ARG A 321 70.24 -34.96 52.63
C ARG A 321 69.14 -34.29 53.43
N LEU A 322 69.07 -34.60 54.72
CA LEU A 322 68.26 -33.87 55.69
C LEU A 322 68.60 -32.37 55.60
N PRO A 323 67.60 -31.46 55.77
CA PRO A 323 67.85 -30.04 55.97
C PRO A 323 68.95 -29.78 57.01
N ARG A 324 69.84 -28.82 56.75
CA ARG A 324 71.01 -28.53 57.61
C ARG A 324 70.59 -28.22 59.05
N GLU A 325 69.46 -27.56 59.23
CA GLU A 325 68.92 -27.21 60.54
C GLU A 325 68.56 -28.46 61.35
N LEU A 326 68.02 -29.49 60.70
CA LEU A 326 67.72 -30.76 61.35
C LEU A 326 68.98 -31.59 61.61
N LEU A 327 69.98 -31.53 60.72
CA LEU A 327 71.29 -32.15 60.95
C LEU A 327 72.01 -31.53 62.15
N ASP A 328 71.98 -30.20 62.28
CA ASP A 328 72.58 -29.48 63.40
C ASP A 328 71.86 -29.78 64.71
N CYS A 329 70.52 -29.85 64.70
CA CYS A 329 69.74 -30.32 65.85
C CYS A 329 70.08 -31.77 66.23
N CYS A 330 70.15 -32.68 65.27
CA CYS A 330 70.53 -34.07 65.51
C CYS A 330 71.95 -34.19 66.07
N ALA A 331 72.90 -33.41 65.55
CA ALA A 331 74.27 -33.37 66.04
C ALA A 331 74.34 -32.84 67.48
N ALA A 332 73.60 -31.76 67.79
CA ALA A 332 73.54 -31.18 69.12
C ALA A 332 72.94 -32.13 70.17
N VAL A 333 71.91 -32.89 69.79
CA VAL A 333 71.29 -33.92 70.65
C VAL A 333 72.23 -35.11 70.86
N THR A 334 72.94 -35.54 69.81
CA THR A 334 73.86 -36.69 69.88
C THR A 334 75.12 -36.36 70.69
N ALA A 335 75.63 -35.13 70.60
CA ALA A 335 76.81 -34.66 71.34
C ALA A 335 76.58 -34.56 72.86
N ARG A 336 75.32 -34.60 73.33
CA ARG A 336 74.97 -34.58 74.76
C ARG A 336 74.02 -35.75 75.08
N PRO A 337 74.54 -36.99 75.23
CA PRO A 337 73.70 -38.18 75.41
C PRO A 337 72.87 -38.18 76.70
N ASN A 338 73.26 -37.37 77.69
CA ASN A 338 72.51 -37.19 78.94
C ASN A 338 71.57 -35.98 78.92
N MET A 339 71.49 -35.19 77.84
CA MET A 339 70.70 -33.95 77.79
C MET A 339 69.21 -34.20 78.07
N THR A 340 68.66 -35.29 77.54
CA THR A 340 67.26 -35.68 77.79
C THR A 340 67.05 -36.09 79.25
N LYS A 341 67.99 -36.80 79.87
CA LYS A 341 67.92 -37.16 81.30
C LYS A 341 68.13 -35.97 82.22
N GLU A 342 69.03 -35.04 81.87
CA GLU A 342 69.28 -33.81 82.61
C GLU A 342 68.09 -32.84 82.52
N LEU A 343 67.47 -32.70 81.34
CA LEU A 343 66.25 -31.92 81.15
C LEU A 343 65.09 -32.51 81.96
N VAL A 344 64.89 -33.83 81.91
CA VAL A 344 63.86 -34.52 82.69
C VAL A 344 64.12 -34.37 84.20
N SER A 345 65.38 -34.48 84.64
CA SER A 345 65.77 -34.31 86.05
C SER A 345 65.67 -32.85 86.53
N ALA A 346 65.93 -31.87 85.66
CA ALA A 346 65.73 -30.45 85.94
C ALA A 346 64.23 -30.11 86.02
N MET A 347 63.41 -30.68 85.13
CA MET A 347 61.96 -30.54 85.17
C MET A 347 61.34 -31.20 86.42
N GLN A 348 61.82 -32.38 86.85
CA GLN A 348 61.36 -33.03 88.08
C GLN A 348 61.74 -32.24 89.35
N ARG A 349 62.87 -31.53 89.36
CA ARG A 349 63.28 -30.65 90.47
C ARG A 349 62.48 -29.34 90.56
N MET A 350 61.73 -28.97 89.53
CA MET A 350 60.82 -27.82 89.58
C MET A 350 59.42 -28.17 90.13
N PHE A 351 59.15 -29.43 90.48
CA PHE A 351 57.85 -29.91 90.96
C PHE A 351 57.86 -30.54 92.38
N ILE A 352 58.87 -30.23 93.22
CA ILE A 352 58.84 -30.44 94.69
C ILE A 352 59.23 -29.14 95.40
#